data_AF-A0A356R246-F1
#
_entry.id   AF-A0A356R246-F1
#
_cell.length_a   1.000
_cell.length_b   1.000
_cell.length_c   1.000
_cell.angle_alpha   90.00
_cell.angle_beta   90.00
_cell.angle_gamma   90.00
#
_symmetry.space_group_name_H-M   'P 1'
#
loop_
_entity.id
_entity.type
_entity.pdbx_description
1 polymer ?
#
loop_
_entity_poly.entity_id
_entity_poly.type
_entity_poly.pdbx_seq_one_letter_code
_entity_poly.pdbx_strand_id
1 'polypeptide(L)'
;PYPVTVKGNEILMNESRFPIYAEKDPARLPWQELGVDVVLECTGLFTKRDLAAKHVDAGAKRVIISAPSPTADVTIVPGVNDHQFDPGKHQVISLASCTTNSLAPPLKVLHDNFGVEHVMVTTVHAYTVSQALVDGPAKKQRRGRAAAVSLIPTTTGAAVATTQVLPELEGRMDAIAIRAPVLDGAITDIVAHLRQECSVGKVNAAFKAAADGPLNGILGYSEEELVSADILGDPHSGIVDALSTRVVQGHVVKVLVWYDNEFGYARRLLDIFVRLPL
;
A
#
# COMPACT_ATOMS: atom_id res chain seq x y z
N PRO A 1 3.55 20.46 -16.68
CA PRO A 1 2.11 20.11 -16.66
C PRO A 1 1.42 20.56 -17.95
N TYR A 2 0.66 19.66 -18.59
CA TYR A 2 -0.15 20.00 -19.77
C TYR A 2 -1.44 20.72 -19.34
N PRO A 3 -2.00 21.63 -20.15
CA PRO A 3 -3.32 22.19 -19.88
C PRO A 3 -4.37 21.08 -19.80
N VAL A 4 -5.15 21.09 -18.72
CA VAL A 4 -6.29 20.19 -18.53
C VAL A 4 -7.56 21.01 -18.74
N THR A 5 -8.38 20.62 -19.72
CA THR A 5 -9.66 21.28 -20.01
C THR A 5 -10.79 20.27 -20.07
N VAL A 6 -12.03 20.74 -19.90
CA VAL A 6 -13.23 19.92 -19.99
C VAL A 6 -14.06 20.38 -21.17
N LYS A 7 -14.52 19.43 -22.00
CA LYS A 7 -15.43 19.70 -23.11
C LYS A 7 -16.54 18.65 -23.11
N GLY A 8 -17.76 19.06 -22.79
CA GLY A 8 -18.87 18.11 -22.62
C GLY A 8 -18.56 17.12 -21.49
N ASN A 9 -18.64 15.82 -21.79
CA ASN A 9 -18.33 14.74 -20.85
C ASN A 9 -16.93 14.16 -21.07
N GLU A 10 -15.96 14.98 -21.48
CA GLU A 10 -14.58 14.54 -21.70
C GLU A 10 -13.58 15.47 -20.99
N ILE A 11 -12.55 14.88 -20.38
CA ILE A 11 -11.33 15.58 -19.99
C ILE A 11 -10.37 15.54 -21.19
N LEU A 12 -9.81 16.70 -21.53
CA LEU A 12 -8.81 16.85 -22.59
C LEU A 12 -7.45 17.16 -21.97
N MET A 13 -6.44 16.38 -22.35
CA MET A 13 -5.04 16.59 -21.99
C MET A 13 -4.17 16.32 -23.22
N ASN A 14 -3.58 17.39 -23.78
CA ASN A 14 -2.97 17.36 -25.13
C ASN A 14 -3.94 16.81 -26.19
N GLU A 15 -3.51 15.77 -26.91
CA GLU A 15 -4.29 15.07 -27.93
C GLU A 15 -5.15 13.94 -27.34
N SER A 16 -4.96 13.61 -26.06
CA SER A 16 -5.71 12.55 -25.37
C SER A 16 -7.05 13.05 -24.86
N ARG A 17 -8.07 12.20 -24.98
CA ARG A 17 -9.43 12.43 -24.50
C ARG A 17 -9.84 11.34 -23.55
N PHE A 18 -10.39 11.71 -22.40
CA PHE A 18 -10.83 10.78 -21.38
C PHE A 18 -12.32 10.99 -21.11
N PRO A 19 -13.18 10.03 -21.45
CA PRO A 19 -14.61 10.16 -21.19
C PRO A 19 -14.91 10.14 -19.68
N ILE A 20 -15.92 10.91 -19.29
CA ILE A 20 -16.40 11.06 -17.91
C ILE A 20 -17.76 10.40 -17.80
N TYR A 21 -17.93 9.56 -16.78
CA TYR A 21 -19.21 8.92 -16.46
C TYR A 21 -19.62 9.26 -15.03
N ALA A 22 -20.95 9.34 -14.82
CA ALA A 22 -21.57 9.58 -13.52
C ALA A 22 -22.57 8.46 -13.21
N GLU A 23 -22.08 7.23 -13.17
CA GLU A 23 -22.87 6.03 -12.89
C GLU A 23 -22.47 5.45 -11.52
N LYS A 24 -23.48 5.06 -10.72
CA LYS A 24 -23.27 4.53 -9.37
C LYS A 24 -23.14 3.01 -9.35
N ASP A 25 -23.72 2.31 -10.31
CA ASP A 25 -23.63 0.86 -10.42
C ASP A 25 -22.55 0.46 -11.44
N PRO A 26 -21.44 -0.17 -11.01
CA PRO A 26 -20.35 -0.55 -11.91
C PRO A 26 -20.77 -1.41 -13.11
N ALA A 27 -21.84 -2.20 -12.97
CA ALA A 27 -22.37 -3.07 -14.03
C ALA A 27 -23.02 -2.30 -15.18
N ARG A 28 -23.30 -0.99 -15.01
CA ARG A 28 -23.91 -0.13 -16.03
C ARG A 28 -22.90 0.77 -16.74
N LEU A 29 -21.62 0.68 -16.38
CA LEU A 29 -20.55 1.42 -17.05
C LEU A 29 -20.23 0.77 -18.41
N PRO A 30 -19.96 1.54 -19.47
CA PRO A 30 -19.80 1.00 -20.82
C PRO A 30 -18.37 0.49 -21.08
N TRP A 31 -17.81 -0.33 -20.19
CA TRP A 31 -16.42 -0.79 -20.32
C TRP A 31 -16.18 -1.59 -21.60
N GLN A 32 -17.15 -2.42 -21.99
CA GLN A 32 -17.09 -3.16 -23.26
C GLN A 32 -17.00 -2.23 -24.47
N GLU A 33 -17.84 -1.20 -24.52
CA GLU A 33 -17.89 -0.25 -25.65
C GLU A 33 -16.59 0.56 -25.75
N LEU A 34 -15.99 0.87 -24.61
CA LEU A 34 -14.72 1.58 -24.51
C LEU A 34 -13.50 0.69 -24.74
N GLY A 35 -13.67 -0.63 -24.81
CA GLY A 35 -12.56 -1.58 -24.91
C GLY A 35 -11.62 -1.54 -23.69
N VAL A 36 -12.15 -1.28 -22.50
CA VAL A 36 -11.33 -1.20 -21.28
C VAL A 36 -10.86 -2.59 -20.87
N ASP A 37 -9.55 -2.79 -20.83
CA ASP A 37 -8.97 -4.05 -20.39
C ASP A 37 -8.94 -4.19 -18.86
N VAL A 38 -8.50 -3.15 -18.16
CA VAL A 38 -8.32 -3.18 -16.71
C VAL A 38 -8.97 -1.96 -16.08
N VAL A 39 -9.76 -2.18 -15.03
CA VAL A 39 -10.34 -1.12 -14.20
C VAL A 39 -9.57 -1.03 -12.89
N LEU A 40 -9.21 0.19 -12.49
CA LEU A 40 -8.76 0.49 -11.13
C LEU A 40 -9.98 0.87 -10.29
N GLU A 41 -10.38 0.00 -9.35
CA GLU A 41 -11.47 0.23 -8.42
C GLU A 41 -10.96 1.02 -7.21
N CYS A 42 -11.10 2.35 -7.30
CA CYS A 42 -10.57 3.31 -6.34
C CYS A 42 -11.64 4.05 -5.52
N THR A 43 -12.89 3.59 -5.52
CA THR A 43 -13.99 4.25 -4.78
C THR A 43 -13.95 3.97 -3.29
N GLY A 44 -13.33 2.85 -2.89
CA GLY A 44 -13.35 2.33 -1.53
C GLY A 44 -14.68 1.67 -1.12
N LEU A 45 -15.64 1.56 -2.04
CA LEU A 45 -16.96 0.96 -1.79
C LEU A 45 -17.04 -0.48 -2.29
N PHE A 46 -16.48 -0.80 -3.46
CA PHE A 46 -16.58 -2.11 -4.09
C PHE A 46 -15.36 -3.00 -3.76
N THR A 47 -15.02 -3.10 -2.48
CA THR A 47 -13.79 -3.76 -2.01
C THR A 47 -13.90 -5.28 -1.83
N LYS A 48 -15.02 -5.90 -2.24
CA LYS A 48 -15.21 -7.36 -2.24
C LYS A 48 -15.25 -7.86 -3.67
N ARG A 49 -14.80 -9.10 -3.89
CA ARG A 49 -14.74 -9.71 -5.22
C ARG A 49 -16.04 -9.63 -6.01
N ASP A 50 -17.15 -10.07 -5.45
CA ASP A 50 -18.44 -10.03 -6.17
C ASP A 50 -18.95 -8.60 -6.46
N LEU A 51 -18.53 -7.62 -5.66
CA LEU A 51 -18.89 -6.22 -5.89
C LEU A 51 -18.04 -5.61 -7.01
N ALA A 52 -16.74 -5.87 -7.01
CA ALA A 52 -15.82 -5.42 -8.04
C ALA A 52 -16.02 -6.17 -9.38
N ALA A 53 -16.43 -7.44 -9.34
CA ALA A 53 -16.73 -8.26 -10.52
C ALA A 53 -17.80 -7.64 -11.42
N LYS A 54 -18.65 -6.74 -10.90
CA LYS A 54 -19.57 -5.95 -11.70
C LYS A 54 -18.90 -5.15 -12.84
N HIS A 55 -17.65 -4.72 -12.67
CA HIS A 55 -16.89 -4.11 -13.76
C HIS A 55 -16.54 -5.12 -14.86
N VAL A 56 -16.26 -6.38 -14.48
CA VAL A 56 -16.03 -7.48 -15.42
C VAL A 56 -17.33 -7.81 -16.16
N ASP A 57 -18.45 -7.85 -15.46
CA ASP A 57 -19.78 -8.04 -16.07
C ASP A 57 -20.12 -6.93 -17.08
N ALA A 58 -19.64 -5.70 -16.84
CA ALA A 58 -19.74 -4.55 -17.74
C ALA A 58 -18.74 -4.58 -18.92
N GLY A 59 -17.89 -5.60 -18.99
CA GLY A 59 -16.99 -5.87 -20.13
C GLY A 59 -15.52 -5.57 -19.92
N ALA A 60 -15.09 -5.15 -18.72
CA ALA A 60 -13.67 -5.09 -18.40
C ALA A 60 -13.07 -6.51 -18.31
N LYS A 61 -11.80 -6.71 -18.68
CA LYS A 61 -11.17 -8.04 -18.54
C LYS A 61 -10.74 -8.32 -17.11
N ARG A 62 -10.26 -7.30 -16.38
CA ARG A 62 -9.81 -7.42 -14.99
C ARG A 62 -10.11 -6.16 -14.17
N VAL A 63 -10.05 -6.33 -12.85
CA VAL A 63 -10.23 -5.26 -11.86
C VAL A 63 -9.11 -5.33 -10.83
N ILE A 64 -8.49 -4.19 -10.55
CA ILE A 64 -7.56 -4.02 -9.44
C ILE A 64 -8.22 -3.13 -8.38
N ILE A 65 -8.47 -3.69 -7.20
CA ILE A 65 -9.02 -2.97 -6.05
C ILE A 65 -7.87 -2.24 -5.35
N SER A 66 -8.01 -0.92 -5.17
CA SER A 66 -7.01 -0.04 -4.53
C SER A 66 -7.07 -0.04 -2.99
N ALA A 67 -7.50 -1.15 -2.40
CA ALA A 67 -7.69 -1.32 -0.97
C ALA A 67 -7.63 -2.81 -0.58
N PRO A 68 -7.43 -3.13 0.72
CA PRO A 68 -7.52 -4.50 1.19
C PRO A 68 -8.87 -5.11 0.86
N SER A 69 -8.85 -6.29 0.23
CA SER A 69 -10.06 -7.06 -0.06
C SER A 69 -10.06 -8.35 0.74
N PRO A 70 -11.15 -8.65 1.48
CA PRO A 70 -11.27 -9.91 2.20
C PRO A 70 -11.56 -11.10 1.27
N THR A 71 -12.00 -10.86 0.04
CA THR A 71 -12.51 -11.93 -0.85
C THR A 71 -12.00 -11.84 -2.28
N ALA A 72 -11.08 -10.92 -2.60
CA ALA A 72 -10.42 -10.87 -3.92
C ALA A 72 -9.85 -12.25 -4.30
N ASP A 73 -9.74 -12.51 -5.60
CA ASP A 73 -9.20 -13.78 -6.09
C ASP A 73 -7.75 -13.95 -5.62
N VAL A 74 -6.99 -12.85 -5.56
CA VAL A 74 -5.65 -12.78 -4.97
C VAL A 74 -5.34 -11.39 -4.43
N THR A 75 -4.56 -11.32 -3.36
CA THR A 75 -3.92 -10.08 -2.87
C THR A 75 -2.46 -10.08 -3.31
N ILE A 76 -2.01 -9.01 -3.96
CA ILE A 76 -0.66 -8.88 -4.50
C ILE A 76 0.04 -7.66 -3.91
N VAL A 77 1.29 -7.84 -3.47
CA VAL A 77 2.23 -6.77 -3.14
C VAL A 77 3.48 -6.91 -4.03
N PRO A 78 3.76 -5.89 -4.87
CA PRO A 78 4.97 -5.79 -5.67
C PRO A 78 6.27 -6.09 -4.92
N GLY A 79 7.08 -6.98 -5.50
CA GLY A 79 8.37 -7.44 -4.97
C GLY A 79 8.25 -8.53 -3.90
N VAL A 80 7.04 -8.93 -3.52
CA VAL A 80 6.80 -9.89 -2.44
C VAL A 80 6.19 -11.17 -2.97
N ASN A 81 4.97 -11.08 -3.51
CA ASN A 81 4.20 -12.26 -3.91
C ASN A 81 3.58 -12.15 -5.31
N ASP A 82 4.05 -11.24 -6.18
CA ASP A 82 3.48 -11.03 -7.52
C ASP A 82 3.48 -12.28 -8.40
N HIS A 83 4.42 -13.19 -8.15
CA HIS A 83 4.51 -14.48 -8.83
C HIS A 83 3.29 -15.40 -8.56
N GLN A 84 2.46 -15.09 -7.56
CA GLN A 84 1.23 -15.82 -7.25
C GLN A 84 0.07 -15.43 -8.17
N PHE A 85 0.20 -14.35 -8.94
CA PHE A 85 -0.83 -13.96 -9.90
C PHE A 85 -0.90 -14.97 -11.05
N ASP A 86 -2.11 -15.51 -11.29
CA ASP A 86 -2.43 -16.41 -12.39
C ASP A 86 -3.50 -15.75 -13.28
N PRO A 87 -3.17 -15.31 -14.51
CA PRO A 87 -4.12 -14.61 -15.37
C PRO A 87 -5.28 -15.49 -15.86
N GLY A 88 -5.14 -16.81 -15.79
CA GLY A 88 -6.21 -17.76 -16.14
C GLY A 88 -7.21 -17.99 -15.01
N LYS A 89 -6.88 -17.57 -13.78
CA LYS A 89 -7.73 -17.76 -12.59
C LYS A 89 -8.19 -16.45 -11.95
N HIS A 90 -7.37 -15.41 -11.99
CA HIS A 90 -7.58 -14.19 -11.22
C HIS A 90 -8.07 -13.06 -12.13
N GLN A 91 -9.29 -12.59 -11.87
CA GLN A 91 -9.90 -11.45 -12.57
C GLN A 91 -10.02 -10.23 -11.66
N VAL A 92 -10.24 -10.44 -10.36
CA VAL A 92 -10.36 -9.40 -9.35
C VAL A 92 -9.21 -9.51 -8.36
N ILE A 93 -8.31 -8.54 -8.42
CA ILE A 93 -7.05 -8.50 -7.67
C ILE A 93 -7.15 -7.40 -6.62
N SER A 94 -6.65 -7.64 -5.41
CA SER A 94 -6.43 -6.57 -4.42
C SER A 94 -4.96 -6.19 -4.40
N LEU A 95 -4.68 -4.89 -4.38
CA LEU A 95 -3.33 -4.38 -4.16
C LEU A 95 -3.07 -4.02 -2.69
N ALA A 96 -3.77 -4.68 -1.77
CA ALA A 96 -3.71 -4.45 -0.32
C ALA A 96 -3.87 -2.95 0.04
N SER A 97 -3.15 -2.46 1.05
CA SER A 97 -3.10 -1.03 1.42
C SER A 97 -1.70 -0.44 1.22
N CYS A 98 -1.60 0.89 1.27
CA CYS A 98 -0.32 1.60 1.33
C CYS A 98 0.58 1.08 2.47
N THR A 99 0.07 0.93 3.70
CA THR A 99 0.84 0.35 4.81
C THR A 99 1.27 -1.09 4.56
N THR A 100 0.47 -1.91 3.86
CA THR A 100 0.88 -3.29 3.53
C THR A 100 2.04 -3.27 2.53
N ASN A 101 1.97 -2.37 1.53
CA ASN A 101 3.02 -2.18 0.54
C ASN A 101 4.31 -1.61 1.17
N SER A 102 4.22 -0.78 2.21
CA SER A 102 5.40 -0.31 2.94
C SER A 102 5.97 -1.33 3.93
N LEU A 103 5.16 -2.28 4.39
CA LEU A 103 5.52 -3.24 5.44
C LEU A 103 6.01 -4.59 4.90
N ALA A 104 5.37 -5.14 3.87
CA ALA A 104 5.68 -6.48 3.40
C ALA A 104 7.09 -6.61 2.78
N PRO A 105 7.56 -5.69 1.91
CA PRO A 105 8.92 -5.77 1.37
C PRO A 105 10.02 -5.79 2.45
N PRO A 106 10.05 -4.87 3.45
CA PRO A 106 11.08 -4.91 4.48
C PRO A 106 10.94 -6.13 5.41
N LEU A 107 9.72 -6.60 5.70
CA LEU A 107 9.55 -7.85 6.45
C LEU A 107 10.08 -9.06 5.69
N LYS A 108 9.88 -9.13 4.37
CA LYS A 108 10.47 -10.16 3.52
C LYS A 108 11.99 -10.14 3.62
N VAL A 109 12.62 -8.96 3.53
CA VAL A 109 14.08 -8.84 3.67
C VAL A 109 14.54 -9.34 5.04
N LEU A 110 13.89 -8.95 6.13
CA LEU A 110 14.23 -9.43 7.47
C LEU A 110 14.03 -10.93 7.61
N HIS A 111 12.94 -11.47 7.06
CA HIS A 111 12.62 -12.89 7.17
C HIS A 111 13.59 -13.76 6.37
N ASP A 112 13.84 -13.40 5.12
CA ASP A 112 14.73 -14.16 4.23
C ASP A 112 16.19 -14.18 4.75
N ASN A 113 16.65 -13.09 5.38
CA ASN A 113 18.03 -12.97 5.85
C ASN A 113 18.24 -13.46 7.29
N PHE A 114 17.27 -13.24 8.18
CA PHE A 114 17.46 -13.46 9.63
C PHE A 114 16.39 -14.35 10.28
N GLY A 115 15.31 -14.65 9.56
CA GLY A 115 14.16 -15.41 10.06
C GLY A 115 13.39 -14.64 11.13
N VAL A 116 12.28 -13.99 10.75
CA VAL A 116 11.39 -13.32 11.71
C VAL A 116 10.63 -14.37 12.53
N GLU A 117 10.75 -14.30 13.85
CA GLU A 117 10.01 -15.15 14.78
C GLU A 117 8.65 -14.55 15.13
N HIS A 118 8.62 -13.27 15.49
CA HIS A 118 7.40 -12.50 15.70
C HIS A 118 7.69 -11.00 15.58
N VAL A 119 6.66 -10.21 15.31
CA VAL A 119 6.80 -8.77 15.03
C VAL A 119 5.60 -7.96 15.54
N MET A 120 5.89 -6.78 16.08
CA MET A 120 4.89 -5.77 16.40
C MET A 120 5.13 -4.54 15.53
N VAL A 121 4.06 -4.01 14.94
CA VAL A 121 4.15 -2.87 14.02
C VAL A 121 3.30 -1.71 14.52
N THR A 122 3.85 -0.50 14.44
CA THR A 122 3.08 0.73 14.59
C THR A 122 3.32 1.60 13.37
N THR A 123 2.26 2.03 12.68
CA THR A 123 2.41 3.08 11.66
C THR A 123 1.94 4.43 12.21
N VAL A 124 2.79 5.44 12.12
CA VAL A 124 2.37 6.84 12.26
C VAL A 124 2.03 7.33 10.87
N HIS A 125 0.75 7.54 10.63
CA HIS A 125 0.20 7.70 9.29
C HIS A 125 -0.47 9.06 9.15
N ALA A 126 -0.27 9.71 8.00
CA ALA A 126 -1.05 10.87 7.61
C ALA A 126 -2.56 10.65 7.78
N TYR A 127 -3.29 11.74 8.03
CA TYR A 127 -4.74 11.64 8.09
C TYR A 127 -5.32 11.43 6.69
N THR A 128 -6.52 10.86 6.62
CA THR A 128 -7.18 10.51 5.35
C THR A 128 -8.58 11.09 5.31
N VAL A 129 -9.22 11.03 4.14
CA VAL A 129 -10.63 11.46 3.92
C VAL A 129 -11.63 10.79 4.89
N SER A 130 -11.28 9.65 5.50
CA SER A 130 -12.12 8.96 6.47
C SER A 130 -12.15 9.59 7.88
N GLN A 131 -11.38 10.66 8.11
CA GLN A 131 -11.30 11.35 9.40
C GLN A 131 -12.02 12.70 9.35
N ALA A 132 -12.51 13.14 10.51
CA ALA A 132 -13.27 14.36 10.62
C ALA A 132 -12.37 15.60 10.79
N LEU A 133 -12.78 16.73 10.19
CA LEU A 133 -12.11 18.01 10.37
C LEU A 133 -12.34 18.57 11.79
N VAL A 134 -13.55 18.38 12.32
CA VAL A 134 -13.96 18.73 13.68
C VAL A 134 -14.54 17.50 14.36
N ASP A 135 -14.63 17.51 15.69
CA ASP A 135 -15.19 16.39 16.45
C ASP A 135 -16.63 16.05 15.99
N GLY A 136 -16.85 14.78 15.63
CA GLY A 136 -18.11 14.29 15.11
C GLY A 136 -18.28 12.77 15.24
N PRO A 137 -19.50 12.26 15.01
CA PRO A 137 -19.78 10.83 15.10
C PRO A 137 -19.08 10.05 14.00
N ALA A 138 -18.47 8.90 14.36
CA ALA A 138 -17.84 7.99 13.42
C ALA A 138 -17.95 6.54 13.89
N LYS A 139 -18.03 5.59 12.94
CA LYS A 139 -18.04 4.14 13.23
C LYS A 139 -16.84 3.73 14.09
N LYS A 140 -15.65 4.26 13.77
CA LYS A 140 -14.48 4.20 14.65
C LYS A 140 -14.42 5.51 15.43
N GLN A 141 -14.95 5.52 16.65
CA GLN A 141 -15.15 6.74 17.47
C GLN A 141 -13.93 7.67 17.50
N ARG A 142 -12.71 7.12 17.71
CA ARG A 142 -11.48 7.92 17.72
C ARG A 142 -11.20 8.67 16.41
N ARG A 143 -11.59 8.12 15.25
CA ARG A 143 -11.41 8.77 13.92
C ARG A 143 -12.41 9.90 13.65
N GLY A 144 -13.45 10.01 14.47
CA GLY A 144 -14.36 11.14 14.45
C GLY A 144 -13.80 12.36 15.18
N ARG A 145 -12.63 12.26 15.82
CA ARG A 145 -11.96 13.40 16.47
C ARG A 145 -11.20 14.25 15.45
N ALA A 146 -11.09 15.55 15.70
CA ALA A 146 -10.47 16.52 14.80
C ALA A 146 -9.05 16.09 14.35
N ALA A 147 -8.91 15.75 13.07
CA ALA A 147 -7.73 15.08 12.53
C ALA A 147 -6.46 15.96 12.53
N ALA A 148 -6.61 17.23 12.18
CA ALA A 148 -5.50 18.16 11.98
C ALA A 148 -4.82 18.63 13.28
N VAL A 149 -5.34 18.22 14.45
CA VAL A 149 -4.85 18.64 15.77
C VAL A 149 -4.71 17.48 16.76
N SER A 150 -4.76 16.22 16.28
CA SER A 150 -4.77 15.05 17.15
C SER A 150 -3.83 13.95 16.68
N LEU A 151 -3.19 13.27 17.64
CA LEU A 151 -2.66 11.92 17.44
C LEU A 151 -3.76 10.91 17.78
N ILE A 152 -4.20 10.13 16.79
CA ILE A 152 -5.39 9.27 16.92
C ILE A 152 -5.01 7.81 16.79
N PRO A 153 -4.91 7.05 17.91
CA PRO A 153 -4.65 5.62 17.83
C PRO A 153 -5.86 4.87 17.25
N THR A 154 -5.62 3.93 16.35
CA THR A 154 -6.66 3.17 15.64
C THR A 154 -6.16 1.80 15.22
N THR A 155 -7.09 0.88 14.96
CA THR A 155 -6.77 -0.41 14.35
C THR A 155 -6.42 -0.26 12.88
N THR A 156 -5.51 -1.09 12.40
CA THR A 156 -5.13 -1.23 10.99
C THR A 156 -5.38 -2.68 10.53
N GLY A 157 -5.70 -2.86 9.25
CA GLY A 157 -5.80 -4.18 8.62
C GLY A 157 -4.48 -4.68 8.05
N ALA A 158 -3.40 -3.90 8.21
CA ALA A 158 -2.10 -4.20 7.59
C ALA A 158 -1.54 -5.56 8.02
N ALA A 159 -1.72 -5.97 9.28
CA ALA A 159 -1.27 -7.29 9.74
C ALA A 159 -1.96 -8.42 8.96
N VAL A 160 -3.30 -8.40 8.91
CA VAL A 160 -4.09 -9.41 8.18
C VAL A 160 -3.76 -9.44 6.69
N ALA A 161 -3.59 -8.28 6.06
CA ALA A 161 -3.23 -8.20 4.64
C ALA A 161 -1.79 -8.67 4.38
N THR A 162 -0.85 -8.38 5.30
CA THR A 162 0.54 -8.80 5.18
C THR A 162 0.67 -10.31 5.30
N THR A 163 -0.08 -10.96 6.20
CA THR A 163 -0.06 -12.43 6.32
C THR A 163 -0.64 -13.14 5.10
N GLN A 164 -1.43 -12.47 4.24
CA GLN A 164 -1.87 -13.04 2.97
C GLN A 164 -0.72 -13.12 1.95
N VAL A 165 0.25 -12.22 2.03
CA VAL A 165 1.40 -12.16 1.10
C VAL A 165 2.69 -12.73 1.68
N LEU A 166 2.77 -12.87 3.00
CA LEU A 166 3.83 -13.51 3.78
C LEU A 166 3.21 -14.49 4.80
N PRO A 167 2.69 -15.64 4.34
CA PRO A 167 1.95 -16.59 5.19
C PRO A 167 2.77 -17.15 6.36
N GLU A 168 4.10 -17.16 6.26
CA GLU A 168 5.01 -17.54 7.34
C GLU A 168 4.92 -16.66 8.60
N LEU A 169 4.27 -15.50 8.51
CA LEU A 169 4.02 -14.56 9.61
C LEU A 169 2.61 -14.70 10.21
N GLU A 170 1.78 -15.64 9.72
CA GLU A 170 0.46 -15.88 10.27
C GLU A 170 0.53 -16.23 11.77
N GLY A 171 -0.24 -15.52 12.59
CA GLY A 171 -0.22 -15.65 14.06
C GLY A 171 1.04 -15.13 14.74
N ARG A 172 2.00 -14.55 13.99
CA ARG A 172 3.28 -14.05 14.50
C ARG A 172 3.43 -12.54 14.38
N MET A 173 2.42 -11.85 13.86
CA MET A 173 2.44 -10.40 13.70
C MET A 173 1.14 -9.75 14.16
N ASP A 174 1.26 -8.53 14.68
CA ASP A 174 0.13 -7.62 14.89
C ASP A 174 0.55 -6.18 14.61
N ALA A 175 -0.43 -5.31 14.35
CA ALA A 175 -0.19 -3.93 13.97
C ALA A 175 -1.24 -2.96 14.50
N ILE A 176 -0.78 -1.79 14.94
CA ILE A 176 -1.62 -0.63 15.24
C ILE A 176 -1.23 0.56 14.37
N ALA A 177 -2.08 1.58 14.36
CA ALA A 177 -1.79 2.84 13.69
C ALA A 177 -2.07 4.02 14.62
N ILE A 178 -1.29 5.09 14.44
CA ILE A 178 -1.53 6.41 15.01
C ILE A 178 -1.72 7.35 13.82
N ARG A 179 -2.90 7.96 13.68
CA ARG A 179 -3.09 9.02 12.70
C ARG A 179 -2.47 10.31 13.24
N ALA A 180 -1.57 10.90 12.47
CA ALA A 180 -0.91 12.15 12.81
C ALA A 180 -1.50 13.32 12.01
N PRO A 181 -1.37 14.56 12.52
CA PRO A 181 -1.81 15.77 11.82
C PRO A 181 -0.82 16.17 10.70
N VAL A 182 -0.47 15.21 9.84
CA VAL A 182 0.34 15.41 8.63
C VAL A 182 -0.53 15.09 7.42
N LEU A 183 -0.38 15.90 6.36
CA LEU A 183 -1.21 15.83 5.15
C LEU A 183 -0.96 14.56 4.36
N ASP A 184 0.32 14.23 4.20
CA ASP A 184 0.81 13.05 3.53
C ASP A 184 2.22 12.74 4.07
N GLY A 185 2.70 11.56 3.76
CA GLY A 185 3.94 11.01 4.27
C GLY A 185 3.75 10.35 5.63
N ALA A 186 3.95 9.05 5.65
CA ALA A 186 3.79 8.18 6.79
C ALA A 186 5.09 7.43 7.09
N ILE A 187 5.15 6.84 8.28
CA ILE A 187 6.26 5.99 8.70
C ILE A 187 5.75 4.75 9.39
N THR A 188 6.39 3.62 9.10
CA THR A 188 6.14 2.33 9.72
C THR A 188 7.29 2.01 10.66
N ASP A 189 6.98 1.78 11.93
CA ASP A 189 7.89 1.28 12.95
C ASP A 189 7.70 -0.23 13.08
N ILE A 190 8.74 -0.98 12.70
CA ILE A 190 8.78 -2.44 12.71
C ILE A 190 9.70 -2.87 13.85
N VAL A 191 9.15 -3.55 14.85
CA VAL A 191 9.93 -4.18 15.94
C VAL A 191 9.79 -5.69 15.84
N ALA A 192 10.86 -6.37 15.43
CA ALA A 192 10.85 -7.81 15.17
C ALA A 192 11.87 -8.55 16.06
N HIS A 193 11.48 -9.73 16.53
CA HIS A 193 12.40 -10.72 17.09
C HIS A 193 12.88 -11.64 15.97
N LEU A 194 14.19 -11.78 15.83
CA LEU A 194 14.87 -12.53 14.77
C LEU A 194 15.49 -13.80 15.34
N ARG A 195 15.39 -14.90 14.58
CA ARG A 195 15.95 -16.21 14.95
C ARG A 195 17.48 -16.19 14.87
N GLN A 196 18.03 -15.50 13.87
CA GLN A 196 19.47 -15.35 13.69
C GLN A 196 19.97 -14.07 14.37
N GLU A 197 21.18 -14.15 14.94
CA GLU A 197 21.85 -13.00 15.52
C GLU A 197 22.24 -11.98 14.44
N CYS A 198 21.94 -10.72 14.70
CA CYS A 198 22.14 -9.61 13.78
C CYS A 198 22.88 -8.43 14.46
N SER A 199 23.26 -7.46 13.65
CA SER A 199 23.78 -6.16 14.08
C SER A 199 23.21 -5.08 13.18
N VAL A 200 23.28 -3.80 13.60
CA VAL A 200 22.82 -2.67 12.79
C VAL A 200 23.45 -2.70 11.39
N GLY A 201 24.76 -2.94 11.29
CA GLY A 201 25.46 -3.03 10.01
C GLY A 201 24.98 -4.19 9.13
N LYS A 202 24.73 -5.37 9.70
CA LYS A 202 24.20 -6.52 8.93
C LYS A 202 22.78 -6.25 8.42
N VAL A 203 21.93 -5.68 9.27
CA VAL A 203 20.54 -5.34 8.91
C VAL A 203 20.50 -4.29 7.81
N ASN A 204 21.25 -3.19 7.96
CA ASN A 204 21.32 -2.14 6.95
C ASN A 204 21.92 -2.64 5.63
N ALA A 205 22.96 -3.47 5.68
CA ALA A 205 23.54 -4.09 4.48
C ALA A 205 22.53 -4.98 3.73
N ALA A 206 21.70 -5.75 4.46
CA ALA A 206 20.66 -6.56 3.86
C ALA A 206 19.59 -5.71 3.16
N PHE A 207 19.14 -4.61 3.79
CA PHE A 207 18.19 -3.68 3.17
C PHE A 207 18.78 -2.97 1.97
N LYS A 208 20.03 -2.48 2.06
CA LYS A 208 20.70 -1.85 0.93
C LYS A 208 20.84 -2.80 -0.25
N ALA A 209 21.27 -4.05 -0.01
CA ALA A 209 21.38 -5.05 -1.07
C ALA A 209 20.02 -5.39 -1.72
N ALA A 210 18.95 -5.43 -0.92
CA ALA A 210 17.61 -5.67 -1.42
C ALA A 210 17.10 -4.49 -2.28
N ALA A 211 17.29 -3.26 -1.80
CA ALA A 211 16.91 -2.03 -2.49
C ALA A 211 17.69 -1.83 -3.81
N ASP A 212 19.00 -2.09 -3.82
CA ASP A 212 19.84 -1.97 -5.02
C ASP A 212 19.63 -3.15 -6.01
N GLY A 213 19.00 -4.24 -5.56
CA GLY A 213 18.82 -5.47 -6.31
C GLY A 213 17.34 -5.84 -6.55
N PRO A 214 16.84 -6.93 -5.93
CA PRO A 214 15.55 -7.51 -6.25
C PRO A 214 14.34 -6.60 -5.99
N LEU A 215 14.47 -5.60 -5.11
CA LEU A 215 13.40 -4.67 -4.76
C LEU A 215 13.64 -3.26 -5.33
N ASN A 216 14.53 -3.10 -6.30
CA ASN A 216 14.80 -1.82 -6.95
C ASN A 216 13.51 -1.22 -7.54
N GLY A 217 13.25 0.05 -7.22
CA GLY A 217 12.03 0.78 -7.58
C GLY A 217 10.81 0.46 -6.71
N ILE A 218 10.94 -0.45 -5.74
CA ILE A 218 9.89 -0.84 -4.77
C ILE A 218 10.29 -0.46 -3.36
N LEU A 219 11.51 -0.80 -2.93
CA LEU A 219 12.06 -0.47 -1.62
C LEU A 219 13.25 0.47 -1.80
N GLY A 220 13.17 1.65 -1.19
CA GLY A 220 14.29 2.57 -1.05
C GLY A 220 15.12 2.30 0.22
N TYR A 221 16.32 2.83 0.24
CA TYR A 221 17.21 2.83 1.41
C TYR A 221 17.89 4.19 1.51
N SER A 222 17.84 4.83 2.68
CA SER A 222 18.41 6.16 2.88
C SER A 222 19.25 6.22 4.15
N GLU A 223 20.40 6.89 4.04
CA GLU A 223 21.28 7.30 5.14
C GLU A 223 21.20 8.81 5.41
N GLU A 224 20.23 9.49 4.79
CA GLU A 224 19.97 10.91 4.99
C GLU A 224 19.05 11.14 6.20
N GLU A 225 19.11 12.34 6.80
CA GLU A 225 18.27 12.74 7.94
C GLU A 225 16.86 13.17 7.48
N LEU A 226 16.13 12.24 6.85
CA LEU A 226 14.81 12.49 6.27
C LEU A 226 13.73 12.80 7.32
N VAL A 227 12.78 13.65 6.93
CA VAL A 227 11.49 13.82 7.60
C VAL A 227 10.33 13.55 6.64
N SER A 228 9.10 13.51 7.15
CA SER A 228 7.91 13.14 6.36
C SER A 228 7.67 14.02 5.13
N ALA A 229 8.12 15.29 5.16
CA ALA A 229 7.96 16.21 4.04
C ALA A 229 8.92 15.90 2.88
N ASP A 230 10.07 15.28 3.15
CA ASP A 230 11.11 15.02 2.14
C ASP A 230 10.75 13.85 1.22
N ILE A 231 9.83 12.98 1.67
CA ILE A 231 9.43 11.78 0.94
C ILE A 231 8.18 11.98 0.08
N LEU A 232 7.63 13.20 0.03
CA LEU A 232 6.44 13.51 -0.76
C LEU A 232 6.74 13.39 -2.27
N GLY A 233 5.94 12.60 -2.96
CA GLY A 233 6.15 12.25 -4.36
C GLY A 233 7.19 11.15 -4.58
N ASP A 234 7.73 10.53 -3.52
CA ASP A 234 8.63 9.40 -3.69
C ASP A 234 7.86 8.17 -4.24
N PRO A 235 8.37 7.53 -5.31
CA PRO A 235 7.66 6.45 -5.98
C PRO A 235 7.82 5.09 -5.29
N HIS A 236 8.66 4.93 -4.27
CA HIS A 236 8.86 3.65 -3.60
C HIS A 236 7.65 3.31 -2.72
N SER A 237 7.47 2.01 -2.45
CA SER A 237 6.47 1.54 -1.49
C SER A 237 6.88 1.84 -0.06
N GLY A 238 8.19 1.95 0.17
CA GLY A 238 8.76 2.51 1.37
C GLY A 238 10.25 2.72 1.24
N ILE A 239 10.82 3.52 2.14
CA ILE A 239 12.24 3.87 2.22
C ILE A 239 12.73 3.50 3.61
N VAL A 240 13.70 2.60 3.70
CA VAL A 240 14.33 2.24 4.96
C VAL A 240 15.17 3.40 5.47
N ASP A 241 14.88 3.85 6.69
CA ASP A 241 15.65 4.86 7.41
C ASP A 241 16.82 4.17 8.15
N ALA A 242 17.99 4.17 7.52
CA ALA A 242 19.14 3.41 8.01
C ALA A 242 19.73 3.98 9.31
N LEU A 243 19.59 5.30 9.53
CA LEU A 243 20.08 5.99 10.72
C LEU A 243 19.29 5.60 11.97
N SER A 244 18.02 5.20 11.79
CA SER A 244 17.09 4.81 12.84
C SER A 244 17.12 3.33 13.20
N THR A 245 17.87 2.50 12.47
CA THR A 245 17.99 1.06 12.77
C THR A 245 18.57 0.84 14.17
N ARG A 246 17.89 0.05 15.00
CA ARG A 246 18.38 -0.35 16.33
C ARG A 246 18.35 -1.85 16.48
N VAL A 247 19.31 -2.39 17.24
CA VAL A 247 19.38 -3.80 17.60
C VAL A 247 19.60 -3.91 19.10
N VAL A 248 18.81 -4.75 19.76
CA VAL A 248 18.94 -5.08 21.19
C VAL A 248 19.26 -6.57 21.31
N GLN A 249 20.34 -6.87 22.03
CA GLN A 249 20.81 -8.24 22.30
C GLN A 249 20.96 -9.12 21.05
N GLY A 250 21.28 -8.52 19.90
CA GLY A 250 21.48 -9.25 18.65
C GLY A 250 20.22 -9.86 18.01
N HIS A 251 19.07 -9.84 18.68
CA HIS A 251 17.87 -10.56 18.21
C HIS A 251 16.64 -9.68 18.05
N VAL A 252 16.54 -8.56 18.77
CA VAL A 252 15.42 -7.62 18.60
C VAL A 252 15.87 -6.47 17.71
N VAL A 253 15.26 -6.35 16.53
CA VAL A 253 15.53 -5.26 15.59
C VAL A 253 14.38 -4.26 15.58
N LYS A 254 14.72 -2.97 15.48
CA LYS A 254 13.80 -1.89 15.15
C LYS A 254 14.22 -1.27 13.82
N VAL A 255 13.28 -1.16 12.89
CA VAL A 255 13.47 -0.54 11.58
C VAL A 255 12.35 0.45 11.34
N LEU A 256 12.69 1.65 10.87
CA LEU A 256 11.72 2.63 10.42
C LEU A 256 11.67 2.66 8.89
N VAL A 257 10.47 2.73 8.34
CA VAL A 257 10.24 2.73 6.90
C VAL A 257 9.28 3.85 6.55
N TRP A 258 9.80 4.90 5.91
CA TRP A 258 9.01 6.01 5.37
C TRP A 258 8.21 5.55 4.17
N TYR A 259 7.06 6.14 3.92
CA TYR A 259 6.31 5.94 2.68
C TYR A 259 5.37 7.11 2.43
N ASP A 260 5.36 7.57 1.19
CA ASP A 260 4.27 8.41 0.70
C ASP A 260 3.04 7.50 0.52
N ASN A 261 2.01 7.75 1.34
CA ASN A 261 0.86 6.87 1.38
C ASN A 261 -0.11 7.09 0.22
N GLU A 262 0.06 8.14 -0.58
CA GLU A 262 -0.72 8.43 -1.77
C GLU A 262 0.06 8.08 -3.05
N PHE A 263 1.19 8.75 -3.30
CA PHE A 263 1.96 8.65 -4.53
C PHE A 263 2.66 7.29 -4.68
N GLY A 264 3.34 6.81 -3.63
CA GLY A 264 4.02 5.52 -3.64
C GLY A 264 3.04 4.38 -3.90
N TYR A 265 1.86 4.43 -3.29
CA TYR A 265 0.79 3.46 -3.52
C TYR A 265 0.17 3.56 -4.91
N ALA A 266 -0.11 4.78 -5.40
CA ALA A 266 -0.60 5.00 -6.76
C ALA A 266 0.40 4.49 -7.81
N ARG A 267 1.71 4.63 -7.55
CA ARG A 267 2.75 4.07 -8.41
C ARG A 267 2.69 2.55 -8.47
N ARG A 268 2.45 1.86 -7.35
CA ARG A 268 2.27 0.39 -7.33
C ARG A 268 1.07 -0.07 -8.15
N LEU A 269 -0.05 0.67 -8.11
CA LEU A 269 -1.21 0.41 -8.97
C LEU A 269 -0.83 0.48 -10.44
N LEU A 270 -0.05 1.49 -10.84
CA LEU A 270 0.43 1.62 -12.21
C LEU A 270 1.43 0.53 -12.60
N ASP A 271 2.34 0.15 -11.70
CA ASP A 271 3.31 -0.93 -11.96
C ASP A 271 2.59 -2.25 -12.27
N ILE A 272 1.57 -2.60 -11.48
CA ILE A 272 0.76 -3.79 -11.75
C ILE A 272 -0.11 -3.60 -12.99
N PHE A 273 -0.80 -2.48 -13.14
CA PHE A 273 -1.61 -2.19 -14.33
C PHE A 273 -0.85 -2.41 -15.65
N VAL A 274 0.41 -1.97 -15.72
CA VAL A 274 1.26 -2.13 -16.91
C VAL A 274 1.80 -3.56 -17.08
N ARG A 275 2.03 -4.28 -15.97
CA ARG A 275 2.66 -5.62 -15.99
C ARG A 275 1.67 -6.77 -16.10
N LEU A 276 0.39 -6.55 -15.75
CA LEU A 276 -0.61 -7.62 -15.80
C LEU A 276 -0.78 -8.10 -17.24
N PRO A 277 -0.48 -9.38 -17.55
CA PRO A 277 -0.82 -9.94 -18.85
C PRO A 277 -2.34 -9.90 -19.02
N LEU A 278 -2.79 -9.46 -20.20
CA LEU A 278 -4.21 -9.39 -20.57
C LEU A 278 -4.80 -10.76 -20.87
#